data_AF-A0A1G7QPG8-F1
#
_entry.id   AF-A0A1G7QPG8-F1
#
_cell.length_a   1.000
_cell.length_b   1.000
_cell.length_c   1.000
_cell.angle_alpha   90.00
_cell.angle_beta   90.00
_cell.angle_gamma   90.00
#
_symmetry.space_group_name_H-M   'P 1'
#
loop_
_entity.id
_entity.type
_entity.pdbx_description
1 polymer ?
#
loop_
_entity_poly.entity_id
_entity_poly.type
_entity_poly.pdbx_seq_one_letter_code
_entity_poly.pdbx_strand_id
1 'polypeptide(L)'
;MRVVVQDKYYLRDLHREIDLYDRKLIHLQKHEVFATETLRDAAVKKMATKRETLVATARSLAASGIEYHESELPRSFRPEGWTDNVCHHDDTAASVEEVAAATSAMRAAEGISAFGKKVNYLQQQALREEESPLAIALGSWQDDLAAYKKRRQKTALAAAI
;
A
#
# COMPACT_ATOMS: atom_id res chain seq x y z
N MET A 1 -23.18 -14.04 -5.36
CA MET A 1 -22.15 -14.66 -4.51
C MET A 1 -20.98 -15.03 -5.41
N ARG A 2 -19.76 -14.55 -5.13
CA ARG A 2 -18.58 -15.06 -5.84
C ARG A 2 -18.29 -16.45 -5.25
N VAL A 3 -18.31 -17.48 -6.09
CA VAL A 3 -17.87 -18.81 -5.68
C VAL A 3 -16.35 -18.74 -5.58
N VAL A 4 -15.84 -18.69 -4.36
CA VAL A 4 -14.40 -18.77 -4.13
C VAL A 4 -14.02 -20.23 -4.30
N VAL A 5 -13.26 -20.53 -5.35
CA VAL A 5 -12.75 -21.88 -5.58
C VAL A 5 -11.73 -22.17 -4.46
N GLN A 6 -12.03 -23.19 -3.67
CA GLN A 6 -11.26 -23.56 -2.48
C GLN A 6 -10.07 -24.43 -2.91
N ASP A 7 -9.09 -23.78 -3.55
CA ASP A 7 -7.88 -24.42 -4.08
C ASP A 7 -6.68 -24.23 -3.15
N LYS A 8 -5.60 -24.98 -3.40
CA LYS A 8 -4.29 -24.82 -2.74
C LYS A 8 -3.80 -23.36 -2.73
N TYR A 9 -3.99 -22.63 -3.82
CA TYR A 9 -3.59 -21.23 -3.91
C TYR A 9 -4.40 -20.33 -2.98
N TYR A 10 -5.68 -20.64 -2.75
CA TYR A 10 -6.52 -19.89 -1.82
C TYR A 10 -6.06 -20.10 -0.37
N LEU A 11 -5.71 -21.34 -0.01
CA LEU A 11 -5.14 -21.63 1.31
C LEU A 11 -3.81 -20.90 1.53
N ARG A 12 -2.95 -20.86 0.50
CA ARG A 12 -1.70 -20.08 0.54
C ARG A 12 -1.95 -18.59 0.73
N ASP A 13 -2.93 -18.01 0.02
CA ASP A 13 -3.25 -16.60 0.13
C ASP A 13 -3.85 -16.26 1.51
N LEU A 14 -4.66 -17.17 2.08
CA LEU A 14 -5.13 -17.06 3.47
C LEU A 14 -3.97 -17.08 4.46
N HIS A 15 -2.99 -17.98 4.31
CA HIS A 15 -1.81 -18.01 5.18
C HIS A 15 -1.00 -16.72 5.09
N ARG A 16 -0.79 -16.18 3.88
CA ARG A 16 -0.13 -14.88 3.68
C ARG A 16 -0.88 -13.74 4.35
N GLU A 17 -2.21 -13.75 4.25
CA GLU A 17 -3.05 -12.74 4.87
C GLU A 17 -2.99 -12.80 6.41
N ILE A 18 -3.02 -14.01 6.98
CA ILE A 18 -2.83 -14.22 8.42
C ILE A 18 -1.48 -13.68 8.88
N ASP A 19 -0.39 -13.99 8.17
CA ASP A 19 0.95 -13.50 8.51
C ASP A 19 1.04 -11.96 8.45
N LEU A 20 0.35 -11.34 7.49
CA LEU A 20 0.25 -9.89 7.40
C LEU A 20 -0.48 -9.29 8.61
N TYR A 21 -1.56 -9.91 9.09
CA TYR A 21 -2.22 -9.46 10.33
C TYR A 21 -1.34 -9.67 11.56
N ASP A 22 -0.56 -10.76 11.63
CA ASP A 22 0.40 -10.98 12.71
C ASP A 22 1.45 -9.87 12.79
N ARG A 23 2.05 -9.50 11.65
CA ARG A 23 3.01 -8.39 11.56
C ARG A 23 2.36 -7.07 11.96
N LYS A 24 1.12 -6.81 11.52
CA LYS A 24 0.37 -5.61 11.90
C LYS A 24 0.09 -5.55 13.39
N LEU A 25 -0.28 -6.66 14.02
CA LEU A 25 -0.49 -6.72 15.47
C LEU A 25 0.79 -6.40 16.23
N ILE A 26 1.93 -6.96 15.81
CA ILE A 26 3.23 -6.64 16.40
C ILE A 26 3.57 -5.15 16.21
N HIS A 27 3.30 -4.59 15.02
CA HIS A 27 3.54 -3.18 14.75
C HIS A 27 2.69 -2.25 15.62
N LEU A 28 1.39 -2.55 15.74
CA LEU A 28 0.45 -1.84 16.60
C LEU A 28 0.90 -1.85 18.06
N GLN A 29 1.50 -2.95 18.52
CA GLN A 29 1.98 -3.09 19.89
C GLN A 29 3.31 -2.37 20.16
N LYS A 30 4.25 -2.39 19.20
CA LYS A 30 5.62 -1.93 19.41
C LYS A 30 5.93 -0.53 18.91
N HIS A 31 5.29 -0.10 17.83
CA HIS A 31 5.71 1.08 17.07
C HIS A 31 4.65 2.18 17.00
N GLU A 32 3.38 1.84 17.13
CA GLU A 32 2.30 2.82 16.95
C GLU A 32 2.00 3.58 18.25
N VAL A 33 2.00 4.91 18.15
CA VAL A 33 1.67 5.81 19.24
C VAL A 33 0.21 6.23 19.10
N PHE A 34 -0.62 5.79 20.03
CA PHE A 34 -2.04 6.12 20.08
C PHE A 34 -2.28 7.31 21.01
N ALA A 35 -3.29 8.13 20.68
CA ALA A 35 -3.73 9.22 21.55
C ALA A 35 -4.29 8.73 22.89
N THR A 36 -4.88 7.53 22.91
CA THR A 36 -5.47 6.91 24.10
C THR A 36 -5.35 5.38 24.02
N GLU A 37 -5.13 4.73 25.15
CA GLU A 37 -5.00 3.26 25.23
C GLU A 37 -6.26 2.52 24.75
N THR A 38 -7.45 3.10 24.95
CA THR A 38 -8.72 2.55 24.46
C THR A 38 -8.78 2.43 22.94
N LEU A 39 -8.14 3.36 22.21
CA LEU A 39 -8.04 3.31 20.75
C LEU A 39 -7.03 2.24 20.29
N ARG A 40 -5.93 2.06 21.05
CA ARG A 40 -4.98 0.96 20.81
C ARG A 40 -5.71 -0.39 20.95
N ASP A 41 -6.44 -0.58 22.03
CA ASP A 41 -7.16 -1.82 22.29
C ASP A 41 -8.26 -2.08 21.27
N ALA A 42 -8.98 -1.04 20.82
CA ALA A 42 -9.97 -1.16 19.76
C ALA A 42 -9.32 -1.55 18.42
N ALA A 43 -8.16 -0.97 18.08
CA ALA A 43 -7.42 -1.30 16.87
C ALA A 43 -6.89 -2.75 16.92
N VAL A 44 -6.32 -3.16 18.05
CA VAL A 44 -5.85 -4.53 18.29
C VAL A 44 -7.01 -5.52 18.20
N LYS A 45 -8.14 -5.28 18.86
CA LYS A 45 -9.34 -6.15 18.78
C LYS A 45 -9.86 -6.28 17.36
N LYS A 46 -9.88 -5.19 16.59
CA LYS A 46 -10.32 -5.21 15.18
C LYS A 46 -9.40 -6.05 14.31
N MET A 47 -8.08 -6.00 14.52
CA MET A 47 -7.14 -6.81 13.75
C MET A 47 -7.14 -8.27 14.22
N ALA A 48 -7.27 -8.52 15.52
CA ALA A 48 -7.37 -9.86 16.10
C ALA A 48 -8.62 -10.61 15.60
N THR A 49 -9.78 -9.96 15.62
CA THR A 49 -11.03 -10.57 15.10
C THR A 49 -10.92 -10.95 13.63
N LYS A 50 -10.34 -10.08 12.79
CA LYS A 50 -10.08 -10.41 11.38
C LYS A 50 -9.15 -11.62 11.23
N ARG A 51 -8.05 -11.62 11.99
CA ARG A 51 -7.12 -12.76 12.02
C ARG A 51 -7.84 -14.05 12.40
N GLU A 52 -8.65 -14.03 13.46
CA GLU A 52 -9.40 -15.21 13.93
C GLU A 52 -10.34 -15.77 12.87
N THR A 53 -11.04 -14.90 12.12
CA THR A 53 -11.91 -15.36 11.02
C THR A 53 -11.11 -16.09 9.93
N LEU A 54 -9.94 -15.57 9.56
CA LEU A 54 -9.07 -16.19 8.55
C LEU A 54 -8.43 -17.48 9.06
N VAL A 55 -8.07 -17.54 10.33
CA VAL A 55 -7.54 -18.75 10.98
C VAL A 55 -8.59 -19.85 10.99
N ALA A 56 -9.85 -19.52 11.30
CA ALA A 56 -10.94 -20.48 11.28
C ALA A 56 -11.16 -21.06 9.87
N THR A 57 -11.13 -20.22 8.83
CA THR A 57 -11.25 -20.69 7.45
C THR A 57 -10.05 -21.53 7.02
N ALA A 58 -8.83 -21.10 7.34
CA ALA A 58 -7.61 -21.84 7.00
C ALA A 58 -7.58 -23.23 7.68
N ARG A 59 -7.99 -23.32 8.94
CA ARG A 59 -8.11 -24.60 9.66
C ARG A 59 -9.16 -25.52 9.04
N SER A 60 -10.30 -24.97 8.64
CA SER A 60 -11.34 -25.75 7.95
C SER A 60 -10.83 -26.32 6.63
N LEU A 61 -10.02 -25.56 5.89
CA LEU A 61 -9.48 -25.96 4.60
C LEU A 61 -8.33 -26.97 4.74
N ALA A 62 -7.46 -26.79 5.73
CA ALA A 62 -6.46 -27.79 6.08
C ALA A 62 -7.12 -29.11 6.50
N ALA A 63 -8.21 -29.05 7.29
CA ALA A 63 -8.98 -30.23 7.68
C ALA A 63 -9.68 -30.91 6.49
N SER A 64 -10.04 -30.17 5.44
CA SER A 64 -10.58 -30.73 4.20
C SER A 64 -9.55 -31.43 3.32
N GLY A 65 -8.28 -31.48 3.75
CA GLY A 65 -7.20 -32.20 3.07
C GLY A 65 -6.57 -31.44 1.91
N ILE A 66 -6.75 -30.12 1.83
CA ILE A 66 -6.07 -29.30 0.82
C ILE A 66 -4.57 -29.27 1.15
N GLU A 67 -3.76 -29.70 0.20
CA GLU A 67 -2.30 -29.70 0.33
C GLU A 67 -1.74 -28.29 0.52
N TYR A 68 -0.86 -28.12 1.50
CA TYR A 68 -0.10 -26.90 1.71
C TYR A 68 1.37 -27.23 1.96
N HIS A 69 2.25 -26.29 1.64
CA HIS A 69 3.68 -26.40 1.94
C HIS A 69 3.99 -25.82 3.32
N GLU A 70 4.89 -26.46 4.05
CA GLU A 70 5.30 -26.00 5.39
C GLU A 70 5.96 -24.62 5.37
N SER A 71 6.65 -24.29 4.28
CA SER A 71 7.24 -22.95 4.06
C SER A 71 6.19 -21.84 4.01
N GLU A 72 4.94 -22.16 3.65
CA GLU A 72 3.84 -21.21 3.51
C GLU A 72 3.04 -21.02 4.80
N LEU A 73 3.37 -21.75 5.88
CA LEU A 73 2.72 -21.59 7.17
C LEU A 73 3.02 -20.22 7.77
N PRO A 74 1.99 -19.50 8.30
CA PRO A 74 2.20 -18.23 8.99
C PRO A 74 3.10 -18.41 10.21
N ARG A 75 3.80 -17.34 10.60
CA ARG A 75 4.74 -17.39 11.72
C ARG A 75 4.09 -17.85 13.04
N SER A 76 2.81 -17.52 13.24
CA SER A 76 2.04 -17.94 14.42
C SER A 76 1.61 -19.41 14.44
N PHE A 77 1.80 -20.15 13.35
CA PHE A 77 1.51 -21.59 13.26
C PHE A 77 2.77 -22.45 13.32
N ARG A 78 3.95 -21.83 13.30
CA ARG A 78 5.22 -22.55 13.34
C ARG A 78 5.62 -22.85 14.79
N PRO A 79 6.14 -24.04 15.08
CA PRO A 79 6.61 -24.38 16.43
C PRO A 79 7.83 -23.53 16.83
N GLU A 80 7.93 -23.25 18.13
CA GLU A 80 9.08 -22.59 18.77
C GLU A 80 10.38 -23.35 18.40
N GLY A 81 11.26 -22.72 17.61
CA GLY A 81 12.49 -23.34 17.10
C GLY A 81 12.57 -23.51 15.57
N TRP A 82 11.56 -23.08 14.82
CA TRP A 82 11.62 -23.06 13.35
C TRP A 82 12.63 -22.02 12.86
N THR A 83 13.85 -22.47 12.56
CA THR A 83 14.84 -21.68 11.81
C THR A 83 14.41 -21.68 10.36
N ASP A 84 13.93 -20.54 9.85
CA ASP A 84 13.73 -20.36 8.42
C ASP A 84 15.07 -20.62 7.72
N ASN A 85 15.13 -21.72 6.97
CA ASN A 85 16.15 -21.88 5.94
C ASN A 85 15.86 -20.83 4.86
N VAL A 86 16.44 -19.65 5.07
CA VAL A 86 16.88 -18.67 4.09
C VAL A 86 15.81 -18.22 3.07
N CYS A 87 15.28 -17.03 3.31
CA CYS A 87 15.32 -15.96 2.32
C CYS A 87 16.08 -14.80 2.95
N HIS A 88 17.41 -14.88 2.90
CA HIS A 88 18.30 -13.75 3.18
C HIS A 88 17.93 -12.60 2.24
N HIS A 89 17.16 -11.62 2.73
CA HIS A 89 17.46 -10.24 2.40
C HIS A 89 18.52 -9.80 3.40
N ASP A 90 19.74 -10.27 3.18
CA ASP A 90 20.92 -9.69 3.83
C ASP A 90 20.96 -8.21 3.45
N ASP A 91 20.82 -7.39 4.49
CA ASP A 91 21.65 -6.25 4.79
C ASP A 91 22.09 -5.39 3.60
N THR A 92 21.43 -4.25 3.48
CA THR A 92 22.19 -3.00 3.52
C THR A 92 21.53 -2.06 4.51
N ALA A 93 21.91 -2.23 5.78
CA ALA A 93 22.03 -1.08 6.68
C ALA A 93 23.18 -0.19 6.18
N ALA A 94 23.00 0.38 4.99
CA ALA A 94 23.84 1.47 4.52
C ALA A 94 23.47 2.68 5.37
N SER A 95 24.47 3.18 6.11
CA SER A 95 24.39 4.44 6.83
C SER A 95 23.78 5.52 5.94
N VAL A 96 22.91 6.35 6.53
CA VAL A 96 22.17 7.42 5.83
C VAL A 96 23.10 8.37 5.05
N GLU A 97 24.39 8.40 5.39
CA GLU A 97 25.42 9.18 4.70
C GLU A 97 25.90 8.55 3.38
N GLU A 98 25.98 7.23 3.24
CA GLU A 98 26.39 6.58 1.98
C GLU A 98 25.26 6.59 0.93
N VAL A 99 24.00 6.47 1.36
CA VAL A 99 22.85 6.55 0.44
C VAL A 99 22.69 7.98 -0.11
N ALA A 100 23.02 9.01 0.68
CA ALA A 100 23.05 10.40 0.23
C ALA A 100 24.19 10.68 -0.77
N ALA A 101 25.35 10.06 -0.58
CA ALA A 101 26.48 10.14 -1.51
C ALA A 101 26.20 9.38 -2.82
N ALA A 102 25.61 8.18 -2.75
CA ALA A 102 25.26 7.37 -3.91
C ALA A 102 24.09 7.98 -4.73
N THR A 103 23.09 8.58 -4.07
CA THR A 103 22.02 9.32 -4.77
C THR A 103 22.53 10.61 -5.42
N SER A 104 23.52 11.28 -4.82
CA SER A 104 24.19 12.44 -5.45
C SER A 104 25.03 12.03 -6.66
N ALA A 105 25.68 10.86 -6.61
CA ALA A 105 26.42 10.31 -7.76
C ALA A 105 25.50 9.84 -8.90
N MET A 106 24.34 9.23 -8.60
CA MET A 106 23.34 8.88 -9.62
C MET A 106 22.68 10.12 -10.24
N ARG A 107 22.39 11.16 -9.46
CA ARG A 107 21.82 12.42 -9.96
C ARG A 107 22.78 13.19 -10.89
N ALA A 108 24.09 13.03 -10.70
CA ALA A 108 25.10 13.56 -11.61
C ALA A 108 25.19 12.77 -12.94
N ALA A 109 24.82 11.48 -12.94
CA ALA A 109 24.88 10.60 -14.11
C ALA A 109 23.62 10.67 -15.02
N GLU A 110 22.52 11.24 -14.54
CA GLU A 110 21.25 11.37 -15.30
C GLU A 110 21.38 12.23 -16.58
N GLY A 111 22.44 13.03 -16.71
CA GLY A 111 22.75 13.76 -17.95
C GLY A 111 23.49 12.95 -19.04
N ILE A 112 24.01 11.76 -18.71
CA ILE A 112 24.89 11.00 -19.59
C ILE A 112 24.11 9.98 -20.44
N SER A 113 23.04 9.39 -19.89
CA SER A 113 22.20 8.41 -20.58
C SER A 113 21.30 9.06 -21.64
N ALA A 114 21.16 8.42 -22.81
CA ALA A 114 20.29 8.86 -23.90
C ALA A 114 18.82 9.02 -23.45
N PHE A 115 18.37 8.19 -22.49
CA PHE A 115 17.05 8.31 -21.89
C PHE A 115 16.94 9.57 -21.03
N GLY A 116 17.95 9.85 -20.19
CA GLY A 116 18.00 11.04 -19.35
C GLY A 116 18.00 12.34 -20.17
N LYS A 117 18.69 12.36 -21.32
CA LYS A 117 18.62 13.47 -22.28
C LYS A 117 17.22 13.67 -22.85
N LYS A 118 16.51 12.59 -23.18
CA LYS A 118 15.14 12.64 -23.71
C LYS A 118 14.13 13.10 -22.65
N VAL A 119 14.29 12.67 -21.40
CA VAL A 119 13.48 13.13 -20.27
C VAL A 119 13.71 14.61 -20.00
N ASN A 120 14.97 15.07 -19.98
CA ASN A 120 15.29 16.49 -19.82
C ASN A 120 14.71 17.35 -20.95
N TYR A 121 14.76 16.86 -22.19
CA TYR A 121 14.19 17.56 -23.34
C TYR A 121 12.66 17.69 -23.24
N LEU A 122 11.95 16.62 -22.86
CA LEU A 122 10.50 16.64 -22.62
C LEU A 122 10.13 17.58 -21.46
N GLN A 123 10.92 17.59 -20.39
CA GLN A 123 10.70 18.48 -19.25
C GLN A 123 10.91 19.96 -19.62
N GLN A 124 11.90 20.26 -20.47
CA GLN A 124 12.11 21.60 -21.01
C GLN A 124 11.01 22.02 -22.00
N GLN A 125 10.44 21.09 -22.77
CA GLN A 125 9.26 21.36 -23.59
C GLN A 125 8.03 21.67 -22.73
N ALA A 126 7.77 20.89 -21.67
CA ALA A 126 6.65 21.14 -20.76
C ALA A 126 6.71 22.52 -20.08
N LEU A 127 7.91 22.98 -19.72
CA LEU A 127 8.11 24.31 -19.13
C LEU A 127 7.95 25.45 -20.16
N ARG A 128 8.30 25.23 -21.43
CA ARG A 128 7.98 26.19 -22.51
C ARG A 128 6.49 26.20 -22.85
N GLU A 129 5.82 25.07 -22.63
CA GLU A 129 4.38 24.92 -22.80
C GLU A 129 3.56 25.48 -21.64
N GLU A 130 4.13 26.22 -20.68
CA GLU A 130 3.31 27.07 -19.79
C GLU A 130 2.65 28.25 -20.55
N GLU A 131 3.02 28.45 -21.83
CA GLU A 131 2.27 29.26 -22.81
C GLU A 131 1.40 28.40 -23.77
N SER A 132 1.18 27.12 -23.45
CA SER A 132 0.38 26.17 -24.25
C SER A 132 -1.11 26.31 -23.96
N PRO A 133 -1.99 26.15 -24.97
CA PRO A 133 -3.45 26.20 -24.83
C PRO A 133 -4.03 25.23 -23.79
N LEU A 134 -3.28 24.22 -23.35
CA LEU A 134 -3.69 23.32 -22.25
C LEU A 134 -3.66 23.99 -20.86
N ALA A 135 -2.75 24.91 -20.60
CA ALA A 135 -2.74 25.69 -19.36
C ALA A 135 -3.94 26.64 -19.28
N ILE A 136 -4.34 27.21 -20.43
CA ILE A 136 -5.57 28.01 -20.58
C ILE A 136 -6.82 27.13 -20.35
N ALA A 137 -6.81 25.89 -20.86
CA ALA A 137 -7.90 24.93 -20.64
C ALA A 137 -7.99 24.43 -19.18
N LEU A 138 -6.88 24.42 -18.44
CA LEU A 138 -6.89 24.07 -17.01
C LEU A 138 -7.46 25.21 -16.15
N GLY A 139 -7.21 26.46 -16.54
CA GLY A 139 -7.83 27.64 -15.93
C GLY A 139 -9.35 27.69 -16.16
N SER A 140 -9.82 27.38 -17.37
CA SER A 140 -11.25 27.43 -17.70
C SER A 140 -12.11 26.43 -16.93
N TRP A 141 -11.55 25.27 -16.54
CA TRP A 141 -12.31 24.28 -15.76
C TRP A 141 -12.58 24.74 -14.32
N GLN A 142 -11.69 25.52 -13.71
CA GLN A 142 -11.93 26.08 -12.37
C GLN A 142 -13.09 27.08 -12.38
N ASP A 143 -13.16 27.91 -13.43
CA ASP A 143 -14.27 28.84 -13.64
C ASP A 143 -15.60 28.11 -13.89
N ASP A 144 -15.58 27.02 -14.68
CA ASP A 144 -16.75 26.17 -14.91
C ASP A 144 -17.25 25.49 -13.62
N LEU A 145 -16.32 25.06 -12.74
CA LEU A 145 -16.64 24.50 -11.43
C LEU A 145 -17.28 25.53 -10.50
N ALA A 146 -16.79 26.78 -10.52
CA ALA A 146 -17.38 27.88 -9.77
C ALA A 146 -18.78 28.23 -10.28
N ALA A 147 -18.96 28.30 -11.60
CA ALA A 147 -20.25 28.53 -12.25
C ALA A 147 -21.28 27.43 -11.92
N TYR A 148 -20.86 26.16 -11.94
CA TYR A 148 -21.70 25.03 -11.57
C TYR A 148 -22.14 25.09 -10.10
N LYS A 149 -21.22 25.36 -9.17
CA LYS A 149 -21.55 25.51 -7.73
C LYS A 149 -22.56 26.64 -7.49
N LYS A 150 -22.39 27.79 -8.15
CA LYS A 150 -23.31 28.94 -8.06
C LYS A 150 -24.70 28.60 -8.61
N ARG A 151 -24.76 27.87 -9.74
CA ARG A 151 -26.02 27.42 -10.34
C ARG A 151 -26.76 26.44 -9.43
N ARG A 152 -26.04 25.50 -8.81
CA ARG A 152 -26.60 24.54 -7.85
C ARG A 152 -27.16 25.19 -6.58
N GLN A 153 -26.47 26.21 -6.04
CA GLN A 153 -26.97 26.96 -4.89
C GLN A 153 -28.24 27.75 -5.24
N LYS A 154 -28.28 28.36 -6.43
CA LYS A 154 -29.45 29.09 -6.92
C LYS A 154 -30.67 28.19 -7.10
N THR A 155 -30.50 26.99 -7.66
CA THR A 155 -31.61 26.03 -7.81
C THR A 155 -32.05 25.43 -6.48
N ALA A 156 -31.13 25.19 -5.54
CA ALA A 156 -31.47 24.74 -4.19
C ALA A 156 -32.31 25.78 -3.42
N LEU A 157 -32.03 27.08 -3.59
CA LEU A 157 -32.80 28.17 -2.99
C LEU A 157 -34.18 28.35 -3.64
N ALA A 158 -34.27 28.17 -4.96
CA ALA A 158 -35.54 28.26 -5.69
C ALA A 158 -36.49 27.07 -5.44
N ALA A 159 -35.97 25.93 -5.00
CA ALA A 159 -36.76 24.75 -4.62
C ALA A 159 -37.19 24.75 -3.14
N ALA A 160 -36.74 25.73 -2.36
CA ALA A 160 -37.02 25.87 -0.92
C ALA A 160 -38.07 26.96 -0.60
N ILE A 161 -38.71 27.52 -1.62
CA ILE A 161 -39.85 28.46 -1.53
C ILE A 161 -41.06 27.76 -2.16
#